data_AF-A0A411AMM3-F1
#
_entry.id   AF-A0A411AMM3-F1
#
_cell.length_a   1.000
_cell.length_b   1.000
_cell.length_c   1.000
_cell.angle_alpha   90.00
_cell.angle_beta   90.00
_cell.angle_gamma   90.00
#
_symmetry.space_group_name_H-M   'P 1'
#
loop_
_entity.id
_entity.type
_entity.pdbx_description
1 polymer ?
#
loop_
_entity_poly.entity_id
_entity_poly.type
_entity_poly.pdbx_seq_one_letter_code
_entity_poly.pdbx_strand_id
1 'polypeptide(L)'
;MTYSMPMDMNPKIEEIVRTSALLSKLKHSDKSFGKKIKSEYLKDTSDEEKALLFIFYNWFLAKHDESINQYNNESSFAVMNDISAVIDIILDKNPNDWLVRILKNKMLSLSYENEMNIIEDLKELITIQNKDKFSKSYGIIPLLMLSENYYSLADKEMAKYYLEKISLDSENKIKVIPDFFKSFIQEYRNKLGISREGDMVKKVKEIEKVYF
;
A
#
# COMPACT_ATOMS: atom_id res chain seq x y z
N MET A 1 16.58 -0.12 32.24
CA MET A 1 15.97 -1.00 31.24
C MET A 1 15.38 -0.12 30.16
N THR A 2 16.08 0.07 29.04
CA THR A 2 15.55 0.74 27.86
C THR A 2 14.60 -0.23 27.18
N TYR A 3 13.30 0.03 27.28
CA TYR A 3 12.31 -0.63 26.43
C TYR A 3 12.53 -0.15 25.00
N SER A 4 13.35 -0.85 24.22
CA SER A 4 13.31 -0.69 22.77
C SER A 4 11.98 -1.28 22.32
N MET A 5 10.98 -0.44 22.08
CA MET A 5 9.82 -0.88 21.30
C MET A 5 10.36 -1.50 20.01
N PRO A 6 9.87 -2.67 19.58
CA PRO A 6 10.16 -3.15 18.24
C PRO A 6 9.75 -2.04 17.27
N MET A 7 10.72 -1.51 16.54
CA MET A 7 10.45 -0.57 15.47
C MET A 7 9.91 -1.40 14.30
N ASP A 8 8.69 -1.11 13.87
CA ASP A 8 8.03 -1.84 12.78
C ASP A 8 8.33 -1.19 11.39
N MET A 9 9.11 -0.10 11.34
CA MET A 9 9.52 0.57 10.09
C MET A 9 10.78 1.39 10.36
N ASN A 10 11.62 1.62 9.34
CA ASN A 10 12.72 2.58 9.44
C ASN A 10 12.14 3.99 9.77
N PRO A 11 12.57 4.65 10.86
CA PRO A 11 12.02 5.94 11.28
C PRO A 11 12.06 7.03 10.20
N LYS A 12 13.09 6.99 9.34
CA LYS A 12 13.25 7.98 8.26
C LYS A 12 12.22 7.77 7.15
N ILE A 13 11.97 6.51 6.79
CA ILE A 13 10.92 6.16 5.83
C ILE A 13 9.55 6.53 6.39
N GLU A 14 9.30 6.22 7.67
CA GLU A 14 8.08 6.61 8.37
C GLU A 14 7.83 8.13 8.27
N GLU A 15 8.84 8.95 8.57
CA GLU A 15 8.74 10.40 8.52
C GLU A 15 8.39 10.90 7.11
N ILE A 16 9.05 10.36 6.08
CA ILE A 16 8.79 10.71 4.68
C ILE A 16 7.35 10.40 4.29
N VAL A 17 6.84 9.21 4.62
CA VAL A 17 5.48 8.83 4.22
C VAL A 17 4.43 9.63 4.99
N ARG A 18 4.60 9.83 6.31
CA ARG A 18 3.71 10.68 7.12
C ARG A 18 3.68 12.12 6.61
N THR A 19 4.85 12.67 6.30
CA THR A 19 4.98 14.03 5.77
C THR A 19 4.32 14.14 4.40
N SER A 20 4.51 13.14 3.52
CA SER A 20 3.85 13.06 2.22
C SER A 20 2.33 13.09 2.34
N ALA A 21 1.77 12.30 3.25
CA ALA A 21 0.32 12.26 3.52
C ALA A 21 -0.22 13.58 4.09
N LEU A 22 0.54 14.24 4.96
CA LEU A 22 0.16 15.53 5.50
C LEU A 22 0.19 16.62 4.41
N LEU A 23 1.27 16.65 3.62
CA LEU A 23 1.46 17.64 2.57
C LEU A 23 0.41 17.49 1.46
N SER A 24 0.05 16.28 1.06
CA SER A 24 -0.99 16.08 0.04
C SER A 24 -2.35 16.63 0.49
N LYS A 25 -2.71 16.48 1.78
CA LYS A 25 -3.92 17.05 2.37
C LYS A 25 -3.88 18.59 2.42
N LEU A 26 -2.76 19.17 2.84
CA LEU A 26 -2.61 20.63 2.99
C LEU A 26 -2.43 21.36 1.66
N LYS A 27 -1.80 20.71 0.67
CA LYS A 27 -1.39 21.31 -0.61
C LYS A 27 -2.18 20.78 -1.80
N HIS A 28 -3.33 20.14 -1.58
CA HIS A 28 -4.18 19.62 -2.65
C HIS A 28 -4.53 20.67 -3.72
N SER A 29 -4.52 21.96 -3.38
CA SER A 29 -4.80 23.07 -4.31
C SER A 29 -3.58 23.61 -5.06
N ASP A 30 -2.35 23.25 -4.67
CA ASP A 30 -1.12 23.81 -5.23
C ASP A 30 -0.45 22.85 -6.23
N LYS A 31 -0.90 22.90 -7.48
CA LYS A 31 -0.36 22.11 -8.60
C LYS A 31 1.15 22.35 -8.85
N SER A 32 1.74 23.42 -8.30
CA SER A 32 3.17 23.71 -8.48
C SER A 32 4.06 22.81 -7.61
N PHE A 33 3.54 22.30 -6.49
CA PHE A 33 4.33 21.52 -5.55
C PHE A 33 4.66 20.12 -6.05
N GLY A 34 3.72 19.44 -6.71
CA GLY A 34 3.99 18.15 -7.38
C GLY A 34 5.09 18.27 -8.44
N LYS A 35 5.08 19.34 -9.24
CA LYS A 35 6.14 19.64 -10.21
C LYS A 35 7.49 19.89 -9.53
N LYS A 36 7.49 20.57 -8.38
CA LYS A 36 8.71 20.81 -7.60
C LYS A 36 9.30 19.52 -7.07
N ILE A 37 8.50 18.64 -6.47
CA ILE A 37 9.00 17.34 -5.97
C ILE A 37 9.55 16.49 -7.14
N LYS A 38 8.83 16.43 -8.27
CA LYS A 38 9.32 15.73 -9.47
C LYS A 38 10.67 16.29 -9.92
N SER A 39 10.81 17.60 -10.00
CA SER A 39 12.06 18.27 -10.39
C SER A 39 13.20 17.97 -9.41
N GLU A 40 12.95 18.02 -8.10
CA GLU A 40 13.98 17.70 -7.10
C GLU A 40 14.42 16.23 -7.16
N TYR A 41 13.50 15.29 -7.38
CA TYR A 41 13.85 13.89 -7.62
C TYR A 41 14.67 13.71 -8.90
N LEU A 42 14.29 14.36 -10.00
CA LEU A 42 15.02 14.25 -11.27
C LEU A 42 16.43 14.83 -11.25
N LYS A 43 16.78 15.69 -10.28
CA LYS A 43 18.17 16.15 -10.09
C LYS A 43 19.10 15.04 -9.60
N ASP A 44 18.55 14.07 -8.87
CA ASP A 44 19.29 12.93 -8.35
C ASP A 44 18.36 11.72 -8.19
N THR A 45 18.28 10.89 -9.23
CA THR A 45 17.46 9.69 -9.25
C THR A 45 18.03 8.55 -8.39
N SER A 46 19.21 8.76 -7.78
CA SER A 46 19.80 7.82 -6.83
C SER A 46 19.34 8.03 -5.40
N ASP A 47 18.76 9.20 -5.11
CA ASP A 47 18.26 9.58 -3.79
C ASP A 47 16.91 8.89 -3.48
N GLU A 48 16.98 7.82 -2.68
CA GLU A 48 15.82 7.02 -2.27
C GLU A 48 14.79 7.85 -1.49
N GLU A 49 15.22 8.83 -0.70
CA GLU A 49 14.31 9.63 0.13
C GLU A 49 13.47 10.57 -0.74
N LYS A 50 14.09 11.20 -1.73
CA LYS A 50 13.37 12.00 -2.73
C LYS A 50 12.45 11.13 -3.58
N ALA A 51 12.87 9.91 -3.90
CA ALA A 51 12.05 8.96 -4.65
C ALA A 51 10.79 8.56 -3.84
N LEU A 52 10.95 8.20 -2.56
CA LEU A 52 9.84 7.89 -1.66
C LEU A 52 8.91 9.09 -1.45
N LEU A 53 9.46 10.29 -1.24
CA LEU A 53 8.66 11.51 -1.13
C LEU A 53 7.85 11.75 -2.41
N PHE A 54 8.46 11.60 -3.58
CA PHE A 54 7.79 11.72 -4.87
C PHE A 54 6.65 10.71 -5.02
N ILE A 55 6.92 9.43 -4.76
CA ILE A 55 5.95 8.33 -4.87
C ILE A 55 4.76 8.58 -3.95
N PHE A 56 5.01 8.72 -2.65
CA PHE A 56 3.93 8.77 -1.66
C PHE A 56 3.14 10.06 -1.73
N TYR A 57 3.77 11.21 -1.97
CA TYR A 57 3.05 12.47 -2.12
C TYR A 57 2.06 12.41 -3.28
N ASN A 58 2.52 11.95 -4.46
CA ASN A 58 1.66 11.86 -5.64
C ASN A 58 0.59 10.77 -5.49
N TRP A 59 0.89 9.65 -4.84
CA TRP A 59 -0.10 8.64 -4.51
C TRP A 59 -1.23 9.19 -3.63
N PHE A 60 -0.88 9.86 -2.53
CA PHE A 60 -1.89 10.44 -1.63
C PHE A 60 -2.68 11.56 -2.31
N LEU A 61 -2.02 12.38 -3.13
CA LEU A 61 -2.70 13.42 -3.90
C LEU A 61 -3.72 12.80 -4.86
N ALA A 62 -3.35 11.74 -5.56
CA ALA A 62 -4.23 11.02 -6.47
C ALA A 62 -5.44 10.39 -5.75
N LYS A 63 -5.25 9.87 -4.54
CA LYS A 63 -6.34 9.29 -3.73
C LYS A 63 -7.33 10.33 -3.19
N HIS A 64 -6.87 11.55 -2.92
CA HIS A 64 -7.71 12.63 -2.40
C HIS A 64 -8.55 13.34 -3.47
N ASP A 65 -8.11 13.27 -4.72
CA ASP A 65 -8.86 13.86 -5.81
C ASP A 65 -9.98 12.90 -6.24
N GLU A 66 -11.22 13.21 -5.85
CA GLU A 66 -12.40 12.41 -6.22
C GLU A 66 -12.60 12.32 -7.74
N SER A 67 -12.01 13.21 -8.54
CA SER A 67 -11.99 13.13 -10.01
C SER A 67 -10.98 12.11 -10.56
N ILE A 68 -10.01 11.70 -9.75
CA ILE A 68 -8.97 10.72 -10.06
C ILE A 68 -9.41 9.29 -9.70
N ASN A 69 -10.38 9.14 -8.79
CA ASN A 69 -11.03 7.86 -8.51
C ASN A 69 -11.83 7.29 -9.70
N GLN A 70 -11.99 8.09 -10.76
CA GLN A 70 -12.34 7.60 -12.08
C GLN A 70 -11.05 7.58 -12.90
N TYR A 71 -10.63 6.39 -13.34
CA TYR A 71 -9.52 6.14 -14.29
C TYR A 71 -9.69 6.83 -15.67
N ASN A 72 -10.52 7.87 -15.75
CA ASN A 72 -10.99 8.51 -16.98
C ASN A 72 -10.37 9.90 -17.22
N ASN A 73 -9.38 10.32 -16.43
CA ASN A 73 -8.65 11.58 -16.69
C ASN A 73 -7.17 11.30 -17.00
N GLU A 74 -6.70 11.73 -18.18
CA GLU A 74 -5.33 11.52 -18.69
C GLU A 74 -4.24 11.96 -17.70
N SER A 75 -4.52 13.00 -16.90
CA SER A 75 -3.57 13.48 -15.90
C SER A 75 -3.31 12.47 -14.78
N SER A 76 -4.32 11.70 -14.39
CA SER A 76 -4.20 10.66 -13.35
C SER A 76 -3.35 9.51 -13.82
N PHE A 77 -3.56 9.10 -15.08
CA PHE A 77 -2.82 8.02 -15.70
C PHE A 77 -1.33 8.38 -15.86
N ALA A 78 -1.04 9.61 -16.28
CA ALA A 78 0.34 10.10 -16.40
C ALA A 78 1.08 10.09 -15.04
N VAL A 79 0.42 10.52 -13.97
CA VAL A 79 0.99 10.49 -12.61
C VAL A 79 1.24 9.06 -12.14
N MET A 80 0.31 8.13 -12.40
CA MET A 80 0.50 6.72 -12.03
C MET A 80 1.66 6.07 -12.80
N ASN A 81 1.83 6.39 -14.08
CA ASN A 81 2.98 5.91 -14.85
C ASN A 81 4.30 6.47 -14.34
N ASP A 82 4.33 7.77 -14.01
CA ASP A 82 5.52 8.39 -13.39
C ASP A 82 5.87 7.69 -12.07
N ILE A 83 4.87 7.43 -11.20
CA ILE A 83 5.08 6.71 -9.94
C ILE A 83 5.62 5.29 -10.22
N SER A 84 5.01 4.56 -11.17
CA SER A 84 5.44 3.20 -11.51
C SER A 84 6.89 3.14 -11.99
N ALA A 85 7.32 4.08 -12.83
CA ALA A 85 8.70 4.14 -13.31
C ALA A 85 9.70 4.36 -12.17
N VAL A 86 9.36 5.21 -11.19
CA VAL A 86 10.22 5.44 -10.02
C VAL A 86 10.24 4.23 -9.09
N ILE A 87 9.10 3.56 -8.92
CA ILE A 87 9.01 2.29 -8.18
C ILE A 87 9.96 1.26 -8.77
N ASP A 88 9.96 1.08 -10.10
CA ASP A 88 10.82 0.10 -10.76
C ASP A 88 12.31 0.41 -10.52
N ILE A 89 12.72 1.68 -10.57
CA ILE A 89 14.09 2.11 -10.26
C ILE A 89 14.48 1.79 -8.81
N ILE A 90 13.58 1.96 -7.84
CA ILE A 90 13.85 1.61 -6.45
C ILE A 90 14.00 0.09 -6.32
N LEU A 91 13.09 -0.69 -6.92
CA LEU A 91 13.10 -2.14 -6.81
C LEU A 91 14.27 -2.79 -7.56
N ASP A 92 14.79 -2.18 -8.62
CA ASP A 92 16.03 -2.63 -9.26
C ASP A 92 17.25 -2.55 -8.32
N LYS A 93 17.26 -1.56 -7.41
CA LYS A 93 18.34 -1.37 -6.42
C LYS A 93 18.10 -2.15 -5.14
N ASN A 94 16.85 -2.18 -4.69
CA ASN A 94 16.41 -2.85 -3.48
C ASN A 94 15.15 -3.71 -3.76
N PRO A 95 15.33 -4.93 -4.30
CA PRO A 95 14.21 -5.81 -4.68
C PRO A 95 13.34 -6.26 -3.50
N ASN A 96 13.83 -6.11 -2.27
CA ASN A 96 13.16 -6.54 -1.05
C ASN A 96 12.47 -5.39 -0.31
N ASP A 97 12.36 -4.19 -0.91
CA ASP A 97 11.59 -3.10 -0.32
C ASP A 97 10.09 -3.45 -0.28
N TRP A 98 9.66 -3.94 0.88
CA TRP A 98 8.30 -4.44 1.09
C TRP A 98 7.24 -3.35 0.94
N LEU A 99 7.55 -2.11 1.34
CA LEU A 99 6.59 -1.02 1.34
C LEU A 99 6.32 -0.57 -0.09
N VAL A 100 7.40 -0.42 -0.87
CA VAL A 100 7.33 -0.07 -2.30
C VAL A 100 6.66 -1.19 -3.09
N ARG A 101 6.95 -2.47 -2.80
CA ARG A 101 6.26 -3.60 -3.43
C ARG A 101 4.77 -3.65 -3.08
N ILE A 102 4.36 -3.39 -1.83
CA ILE A 102 2.93 -3.31 -1.48
C ILE A 102 2.25 -2.23 -2.33
N LEU A 103 2.86 -1.05 -2.46
CA LEU A 103 2.30 0.02 -3.28
C LEU A 103 2.23 -0.37 -4.77
N LYS A 104 3.28 -0.99 -5.32
CA LYS A 104 3.30 -1.51 -6.70
C LYS A 104 2.14 -2.47 -6.95
N ASN A 105 1.97 -3.47 -6.08
CA ASN A 105 0.87 -4.43 -6.19
C ASN A 105 -0.49 -3.74 -6.06
N LYS A 106 -0.63 -2.73 -5.18
CA LYS A 106 -1.88 -1.98 -5.07
C LYS A 106 -2.17 -1.22 -6.35
N MET A 107 -1.17 -0.59 -6.96
CA MET A 107 -1.32 0.10 -8.25
C MET A 107 -1.72 -0.87 -9.37
N LEU A 108 -1.05 -2.02 -9.48
CA LEU A 108 -1.37 -3.05 -10.48
C LEU A 108 -2.78 -3.63 -10.28
N SER A 109 -3.24 -3.79 -9.03
CA SER A 109 -4.58 -4.31 -8.76
C SER A 109 -5.71 -3.42 -9.30
N LEU A 110 -5.42 -2.17 -9.64
CA LEU A 110 -6.40 -1.24 -10.20
C LEU A 110 -6.55 -1.36 -11.71
N SER A 111 -5.57 -1.94 -12.43
CA SER A 111 -5.63 -2.10 -13.89
C SER A 111 -6.29 -3.42 -14.33
N TYR A 112 -6.61 -4.34 -13.40
CA TYR A 112 -7.11 -5.69 -13.72
C TYR A 112 -6.24 -6.46 -14.73
N GLU A 113 -4.95 -6.14 -14.74
CA GLU A 113 -3.96 -6.81 -15.56
C GLU A 113 -2.90 -7.40 -14.63
N ASN A 114 -2.45 -8.61 -14.93
CA ASN A 114 -1.36 -9.30 -14.22
C ASN A 114 -1.72 -9.82 -12.82
N GLU A 115 -2.96 -10.21 -12.54
CA GLU A 115 -3.38 -10.73 -11.22
C GLU A 115 -2.52 -11.91 -10.74
N MET A 116 -2.07 -12.77 -11.65
CA MET A 116 -1.19 -13.90 -11.30
C MET A 116 0.20 -13.42 -10.84
N ASN A 117 0.78 -12.41 -11.50
CA ASN A 117 2.05 -11.83 -11.09
C ASN A 117 1.92 -11.14 -9.72
N ILE A 118 0.79 -10.44 -9.48
CA ILE A 118 0.47 -9.86 -8.17
C ILE A 118 0.42 -10.95 -7.11
N ILE A 119 -0.28 -12.06 -7.38
CA ILE A 119 -0.41 -13.18 -6.44
C ILE A 119 0.97 -13.79 -6.11
N GLU A 120 1.83 -13.97 -7.11
CA GLU A 120 3.18 -14.51 -6.91
C GLU A 120 4.05 -13.56 -6.08
N ASP A 121 4.05 -12.26 -6.42
CA ASP A 121 4.81 -11.24 -5.68
C ASP A 121 4.35 -11.13 -4.22
N LEU A 122 3.04 -11.12 -3.98
CA LEU A 122 2.48 -11.05 -2.62
C LEU A 122 2.84 -12.29 -1.78
N LYS A 123 2.91 -13.49 -2.38
CA LYS A 123 3.37 -14.70 -1.69
C LYS A 123 4.84 -14.62 -1.30
N GLU A 124 5.67 -14.07 -2.19
CA GLU A 124 7.08 -13.83 -1.89
C GLU A 124 7.24 -12.79 -0.79
N LEU A 125 6.47 -11.69 -0.84
CA LEU A 125 6.46 -10.66 0.19
C LEU A 125 6.17 -11.21 1.59
N ILE A 126 5.19 -12.10 1.73
CA ILE A 126 4.89 -12.77 3.01
C ILE A 126 6.14 -13.50 3.53
N THR A 127 6.87 -14.17 2.63
CA THR A 127 8.07 -14.92 2.99
C THR A 127 9.20 -13.99 3.45
N ILE A 128 9.34 -12.82 2.81
CA ILE A 128 10.31 -11.79 3.18
C ILE A 128 9.93 -11.17 4.53
N GLN A 129 8.69 -10.72 4.69
CA GLN A 129 8.22 -10.02 5.89
C GLN A 129 8.20 -10.93 7.13
N ASN A 130 7.94 -12.24 6.97
CA ASN A 130 8.02 -13.18 8.08
C ASN A 130 9.44 -13.38 8.62
N LYS A 131 10.47 -13.09 7.82
CA LYS A 131 11.88 -13.21 8.22
C LYS A 131 12.42 -11.90 8.83
N ASP A 132 11.77 -10.77 8.55
CA ASP A 132 12.21 -9.46 8.99
C ASP A 132 11.41 -8.97 10.21
N LYS A 133 12.13 -8.57 11.25
CA LYS A 133 11.53 -8.07 12.49
C LYS A 133 10.80 -6.74 12.29
N PHE A 134 11.26 -5.90 11.36
CA PHE A 134 10.66 -4.58 11.13
C PHE A 134 9.32 -4.73 10.40
N SER A 135 9.25 -5.52 9.34
CA SER A 135 8.03 -5.62 8.52
C SER A 135 6.99 -6.65 9.00
N LYS A 136 7.29 -7.47 10.03
CA LYS A 136 6.40 -8.53 10.51
C LYS A 136 4.97 -8.06 10.82
N SER A 137 4.82 -6.91 11.47
CA SER A 137 3.52 -6.33 11.82
C SER A 137 2.66 -5.96 10.59
N TYR A 138 3.28 -5.81 9.42
CA TYR A 138 2.63 -5.53 8.14
C TYR A 138 2.35 -6.79 7.31
N GLY A 139 2.73 -7.98 7.78
CA GLY A 139 2.49 -9.26 7.09
C GLY A 139 1.02 -9.56 6.84
N ILE A 140 0.10 -8.90 7.55
CA ILE A 140 -1.34 -8.98 7.30
C ILE A 140 -1.76 -8.31 5.98
N ILE A 141 -0.98 -7.34 5.49
CA ILE A 141 -1.35 -6.55 4.31
C ILE A 141 -1.26 -7.40 3.04
N PRO A 142 -0.16 -8.13 2.76
CA PRO A 142 -0.14 -9.02 1.61
C PRO A 142 -1.18 -10.14 1.69
N LEU A 143 -1.47 -10.68 2.88
CA LEU A 143 -2.54 -11.68 3.06
C LEU A 143 -3.91 -11.12 2.70
N LEU A 144 -4.21 -9.89 3.13
CA LEU A 144 -5.44 -9.20 2.77
C LEU A 144 -5.53 -8.95 1.26
N MET A 145 -4.44 -8.48 0.65
CA MET A 145 -4.37 -8.25 -0.80
C MET A 145 -4.49 -9.55 -1.60
N LEU A 146 -3.92 -10.67 -1.13
CA LEU A 146 -4.12 -11.98 -1.76
C LEU A 146 -5.60 -12.37 -1.74
N SER A 147 -6.26 -12.22 -0.59
CA SER A 147 -7.70 -12.48 -0.51
C SER A 147 -8.50 -11.64 -1.50
N GLU A 148 -8.18 -10.34 -1.59
CA GLU A 148 -8.84 -9.44 -2.53
C GLU A 148 -8.62 -9.85 -4.00
N ASN A 149 -7.40 -10.24 -4.37
CA ASN A 149 -7.08 -10.68 -5.72
C ASN A 149 -7.80 -11.99 -6.09
N TYR A 150 -7.73 -13.02 -5.23
CA TYR A 150 -8.46 -14.28 -5.47
C TYR A 150 -9.97 -14.06 -5.55
N TYR A 151 -10.52 -13.17 -4.70
CA TYR A 151 -11.93 -12.81 -4.78
C TYR A 151 -12.29 -12.16 -6.11
N SER A 152 -11.39 -11.32 -6.64
CA SER A 152 -11.56 -10.65 -7.95
C SER A 152 -11.55 -11.65 -9.11
N LEU A 153 -10.79 -12.74 -8.98
CA LEU A 153 -10.76 -13.87 -9.91
C LEU A 153 -11.93 -14.85 -9.73
N ALA A 154 -12.93 -14.50 -8.92
CA ALA A 154 -14.06 -15.35 -8.54
C ALA A 154 -13.69 -16.64 -7.78
N ASP A 155 -12.44 -16.77 -7.32
CA ASP A 155 -11.98 -17.88 -6.47
C ASP A 155 -12.24 -17.55 -4.99
N LYS A 156 -13.49 -17.78 -4.58
CA LYS A 156 -13.94 -17.49 -3.22
C LYS A 156 -13.31 -18.40 -2.17
N GLU A 157 -12.94 -19.63 -2.55
CA GLU A 157 -12.31 -20.57 -1.62
C GLU A 157 -10.92 -20.09 -1.23
N MET A 158 -10.10 -19.73 -2.23
CA MET A 158 -8.78 -19.17 -1.97
C MET A 158 -8.85 -17.80 -1.28
N ALA A 159 -9.84 -16.97 -1.62
CA ALA A 159 -10.05 -15.70 -0.91
C ALA A 159 -10.28 -15.93 0.60
N LYS A 160 -11.21 -16.83 0.95
CA LYS A 160 -11.48 -17.19 2.35
C LYS A 160 -10.26 -17.77 3.04
N TYR A 161 -9.55 -18.68 2.37
CA TYR A 161 -8.32 -19.28 2.88
C TYR A 161 -7.28 -18.24 3.33
N TYR A 162 -7.04 -17.19 2.54
CA TYR A 162 -6.08 -16.14 2.92
C TYR A 162 -6.58 -15.22 4.04
N LEU A 163 -7.89 -14.95 4.12
CA LEU A 163 -8.45 -14.23 5.28
C LEU A 163 -8.34 -15.02 6.58
N GLU A 164 -8.52 -16.33 6.52
CA GLU A 164 -8.42 -17.21 7.68
C GLU A 164 -6.98 -17.36 8.19
N LYS A 165 -6.00 -17.25 7.30
CA LYS A 165 -4.57 -17.20 7.67
C LYS A 165 -4.18 -16.00 8.52
N ILE A 166 -4.97 -14.93 8.51
CA ILE A 166 -4.71 -13.76 9.35
C ILE A 166 -5.12 -14.11 10.79
N SER A 167 -4.12 -14.43 11.63
CA SER A 167 -4.35 -14.58 13.07
C SER A 167 -4.62 -13.21 13.67
N LEU A 168 -5.64 -13.10 14.52
CA LEU A 168 -5.95 -11.84 15.18
C LEU A 168 -5.05 -11.68 16.40
N ASP A 169 -3.99 -10.90 16.25
CA ASP A 169 -3.03 -10.60 17.31
C ASP A 169 -2.96 -9.09 17.55
N SER A 170 -3.31 -8.68 18.77
CA SER A 170 -3.34 -7.27 19.17
C SER A 170 -1.97 -6.69 19.51
N GLU A 171 -0.93 -7.51 19.61
CA GLU A 171 0.44 -7.04 19.88
C GLU A 171 1.08 -6.38 18.66
N ASN A 172 0.66 -6.77 17.44
CA ASN A 172 1.26 -6.37 16.17
C ASN A 172 0.41 -5.33 15.40
N LYS A 173 -0.13 -4.33 16.12
CA LYS A 173 -0.92 -3.25 15.48
C LYS A 173 -0.09 -2.45 14.50
N ILE A 174 -0.71 -2.01 13.41
CA ILE A 174 -0.10 -1.11 12.44
C ILE A 174 -0.16 0.32 13.02
N LYS A 175 0.99 0.79 13.49
CA LYS A 175 1.14 2.11 14.13
C LYS A 175 1.63 3.19 13.18
N VAL A 176 2.36 2.80 12.14
CA VAL A 176 2.90 3.71 11.15
C VAL A 176 1.96 3.78 9.96
N ILE A 177 1.63 5.01 9.56
CA ILE A 177 0.75 5.32 8.43
C ILE A 177 -0.54 4.47 8.38
N PRO A 178 -1.25 4.28 9.51
CA PRO A 178 -2.39 3.38 9.59
C PRO A 178 -3.47 3.72 8.56
N ASP A 179 -3.72 5.00 8.31
CA ASP A 179 -4.71 5.46 7.33
C ASP A 179 -4.42 4.96 5.91
N PHE A 180 -3.14 4.86 5.52
CA PHE A 180 -2.74 4.36 4.20
C PHE A 180 -3.18 2.92 4.01
N PHE A 181 -2.81 2.02 4.93
CA PHE A 181 -3.16 0.60 4.83
C PHE A 181 -4.64 0.33 5.17
N LYS A 182 -5.23 1.12 6.06
CA LYS A 182 -6.65 1.03 6.41
C LYS A 182 -7.54 1.28 5.19
N SER A 183 -7.12 2.15 4.28
CA SER A 183 -7.84 2.36 3.02
C SER A 183 -8.02 1.07 2.21
N PHE A 184 -7.01 0.18 2.19
CA PHE A 184 -7.09 -1.08 1.43
C PHE A 184 -8.14 -2.02 2.04
N ILE A 185 -8.19 -2.08 3.36
CA ILE A 185 -9.18 -2.87 4.11
C ILE A 185 -10.59 -2.35 3.87
N GLN A 186 -10.77 -1.03 3.89
CA GLN A 186 -12.07 -0.41 3.67
C GLN A 186 -12.57 -0.63 2.24
N GLU A 187 -11.70 -0.48 1.24
CA GLU A 187 -12.01 -0.78 -0.16
C GLU A 187 -12.46 -2.23 -0.32
N TYR A 188 -11.69 -3.20 0.21
CA TYR A 188 -12.04 -4.61 0.10
C TYR A 188 -13.34 -4.96 0.84
N ARG A 189 -13.52 -4.43 2.05
CA ARG A 189 -14.76 -4.57 2.84
C ARG A 189 -15.98 -4.07 2.07
N ASN A 190 -15.86 -2.92 1.39
CA ASN A 190 -16.93 -2.35 0.59
C ASN A 190 -17.27 -3.25 -0.60
N LYS A 191 -16.25 -3.76 -1.30
CA LYS A 191 -16.40 -4.72 -2.42
C LYS A 191 -17.16 -5.99 -2.00
N LEU A 192 -16.79 -6.57 -0.87
CA LEU A 192 -17.48 -7.74 -0.29
C LEU A 192 -18.91 -7.41 0.16
N GLY A 193 -19.12 -6.22 0.73
CA GLY A 193 -20.43 -5.75 1.17
C GLY A 193 -21.43 -5.61 0.03
N ILE A 194 -21.02 -5.01 -1.09
CA ILE A 194 -21.82 -4.90 -2.32
C ILE A 194 -22.20 -6.29 -2.84
N SER A 195 -21.27 -7.24 -2.76
CA SER A 195 -21.45 -8.62 -3.21
C SER A 195 -22.20 -9.51 -2.21
N ARG A 196 -22.59 -8.99 -1.04
CA ARG A 196 -23.29 -9.71 0.04
C ARG A 196 -22.52 -10.89 0.64
N GLU A 197 -21.18 -10.84 0.64
CA GLU A 197 -20.31 -11.86 1.24
C GLU A 197 -20.19 -11.66 2.77
N GLY A 198 -21.29 -11.90 3.49
CA GLY A 198 -21.46 -11.51 4.90
C GLY A 198 -20.37 -12.00 5.85
N ASP A 199 -19.90 -13.24 5.70
CA ASP A 199 -18.89 -13.81 6.60
C ASP A 199 -17.49 -13.22 6.36
N MET A 200 -17.12 -13.00 5.10
CA MET A 200 -15.87 -12.33 4.77
C MET A 200 -15.89 -10.86 5.23
N VAL A 201 -17.02 -10.16 5.06
CA VAL A 201 -17.19 -8.79 5.59
C VAL A 201 -16.97 -8.74 7.10
N LYS A 202 -17.52 -9.69 7.87
CA LYS A 202 -17.31 -9.76 9.33
C LYS A 202 -15.84 -9.95 9.65
N LYS A 203 -15.17 -10.91 9.01
CA LYS A 203 -13.74 -11.17 9.22
C LYS A 203 -12.88 -9.96 8.91
N VAL A 204 -13.12 -9.26 7.80
CA VAL A 204 -12.40 -8.03 7.44
C VAL A 204 -12.61 -6.92 8.47
N LYS A 205 -13.83 -6.76 9.00
CA LYS A 205 -14.11 -5.79 10.10
C LYS A 205 -13.37 -6.14 11.39
N GLU A 206 -13.25 -7.41 11.72
CA GLU A 206 -12.48 -7.86 12.89
C GLU A 206 -11.00 -7.55 12.72
N ILE A 207 -10.43 -7.84 11.55
CA ILE A 207 -9.04 -7.50 11.21
C ILE A 207 -8.83 -5.98 11.34
N GLU A 208 -9.71 -5.16 10.76
CA GLU A 208 -9.65 -3.71 10.87
C GLU A 208 -9.61 -3.25 12.33
N LYS A 209 -10.48 -3.79 13.18
CA LYS A 209 -10.59 -3.42 14.59
C LYS A 209 -9.36 -3.83 15.43
N VAL A 210 -8.74 -4.95 15.10
CA VAL A 210 -7.60 -5.47 15.87
C VAL A 210 -6.32 -4.74 15.50
N TYR A 211 -6.09 -4.49 14.20
CA TYR A 211 -4.83 -3.97 13.69
C TYR A 211 -4.76 -2.45 13.51
N PHE A 212 -5.91 -1.75 13.46
CA PHE A 212 -6.02 -0.30 13.19
C PHE A 212 -6.95 0.42 14.19
#